data_AF-A0A6J8D900-F1
#
_entry.id   AF-A0A6J8D900-F1
#
_cell.length_a   1.000
_cell.length_b   1.000
_cell.length_c   1.000
_cell.angle_alpha   90.00
_cell.angle_beta   90.00
_cell.angle_gamma   90.00
#
_symmetry.space_group_name_H-M   'P 1'
#
loop_
_entity.id
_entity.type
_entity.pdbx_description
1 polymer ?
#
loop_
_entity_poly.entity_id
_entity_poly.type
_entity_poly.pdbx_seq_one_letter_code
_entity_poly.pdbx_strand_id
1 'polypeptide(L)'
;MTSTWNEITVAIKENRHELKLQGPTISSYLEANGVDSRLYQLTNLNYLDFSNTCLTELSDDIGSLVNLTNLVLDHNKLTRLPETISNLKKLKCFDVSNNQLESIPESISGLTELHTLNCSLNKIGTFPSIEKMKFVHVLIISNNHLTSLPEGIYSEELSHLSQIQASDNQIEEIQSEISDLPHLNLLDLSNNKLSSVPAELSACPKLKELNLKGNKFKDRRFGKLVEQCPTKSVLDYLANVLKKEQEQSGKKDKKQKDKKKRGKKANKDVEEVVKDMINILHFQEDEGYTVQVTPAVLSVRQYVLCCIVRQLYLKKSNMIYKHFITLQTKLHDEICQKRQAATIATHDLKSIKKPVVYDAKFPQALMITPLFKQKEVSGEKLVTDLNREAEEQRKEKKRNTVSGIHKYLDLLKDKVQYPCLVDGEGHVISFPPITNSDKTKITKDTTDLFIEVTSHLNLDTCKKVMDELLYRMLDMGLGTPKPEGEGAEGGTGDTETQNEASKRVQKTLIVEQVQILDTEGNMKAVYPSRADLPNEAIKIIRNYD
;
A
#
# COMPACT_ATOMS: atom_id res chain seq x y z
N MET A 1 16.81 55.40 -2.41
CA MET A 1 15.88 55.24 -3.55
C MET A 1 15.90 53.78 -3.92
N THR A 2 14.87 53.02 -3.56
CA THR A 2 14.73 51.63 -3.99
C THR A 2 14.70 51.62 -5.51
N SER A 3 15.68 50.95 -6.12
CA SER A 3 15.73 50.78 -7.58
C SER A 3 14.42 50.09 -7.97
N THR A 4 13.53 50.79 -8.64
CA THR A 4 12.25 50.22 -9.08
C THR A 4 12.53 49.22 -10.19
N TRP A 5 12.12 47.96 -10.01
CA TRP A 5 12.22 46.95 -11.06
C TRP A 5 11.32 47.36 -12.24
N ASN A 6 11.94 47.75 -13.35
CA ASN A 6 11.22 48.33 -14.51
C ASN A 6 10.27 47.33 -15.16
N GLU A 7 10.67 46.07 -15.28
CA GLU A 7 9.88 44.99 -15.89
C GLU A 7 8.55 44.78 -15.16
N ILE A 8 8.59 44.76 -13.82
CA ILE A 8 7.38 44.64 -12.98
C ILE A 8 6.54 45.91 -13.08
N THR A 9 7.18 47.08 -13.09
CA THR A 9 6.48 48.36 -13.21
C THR A 9 5.71 48.47 -14.54
N VAL A 10 6.32 48.01 -15.64
CA VAL A 10 5.68 47.92 -16.96
C VAL A 10 4.56 46.88 -16.93
N ALA A 11 4.78 45.70 -16.35
CA ALA A 11 3.78 44.66 -16.25
C ALA A 11 2.52 45.12 -15.50
N ILE A 12 2.69 45.88 -14.41
CA ILE A 12 1.59 46.48 -13.65
C ILE A 12 0.85 47.53 -14.48
N LYS A 13 1.58 48.45 -15.12
CA LYS A 13 0.99 49.52 -15.93
C LYS A 13 0.18 48.97 -17.11
N GLU A 14 0.67 47.91 -17.74
CA GLU A 14 0.06 47.30 -18.92
C GLU A 14 -0.90 46.14 -18.60
N ASN A 15 -1.09 45.79 -17.32
CA ASN A 15 -1.90 44.67 -16.87
C ASN A 15 -1.60 43.36 -17.64
N ARG A 16 -0.32 43.00 -17.72
CA ARG A 16 0.14 41.83 -18.48
C ARG A 16 -0.33 40.53 -17.83
N HIS A 17 -0.59 39.53 -18.66
CA HIS A 17 -0.98 38.19 -18.24
C HIS A 17 0.19 37.19 -18.30
N GLU A 18 1.33 37.62 -18.83
CA GLU A 18 2.55 36.82 -18.92
C GLU A 18 3.74 37.66 -18.49
N LEU A 19 4.63 37.05 -17.71
CA LEU A 19 5.85 37.70 -17.25
C LEU A 19 7.02 36.71 -17.26
N LYS A 20 8.06 37.06 -18.00
CA LYS A 20 9.31 36.31 -18.14
C LYS A 20 10.45 37.11 -17.54
N LEU A 21 11.02 36.58 -16.48
CA LEU A 21 12.11 37.17 -15.68
C LEU A 21 13.29 36.19 -15.70
N GLN A 22 13.94 36.10 -16.86
CA GLN A 22 15.01 35.13 -17.14
C GLN A 22 16.35 35.80 -17.47
N GLY A 23 17.44 35.07 -17.24
CA GLY A 23 18.77 35.44 -17.72
C GLY A 23 19.64 36.24 -16.73
N PRO A 24 20.89 36.54 -17.11
CA PRO A 24 21.92 37.01 -16.17
C PRO A 24 21.66 38.40 -15.60
N THR A 25 21.00 39.29 -16.35
CA THR A 25 20.63 40.63 -15.87
C THR A 25 19.59 40.56 -14.75
N ILE A 26 18.56 39.73 -14.94
CA ILE A 26 17.54 39.48 -13.92
C ILE A 26 18.15 38.77 -12.72
N SER A 27 19.02 37.79 -12.95
CA SER A 27 19.76 37.12 -11.87
C SER A 27 20.59 38.11 -11.04
N SER A 28 21.33 39.01 -11.67
CA SER A 28 22.15 40.02 -10.97
C SER A 28 21.26 40.97 -10.15
N TYR A 29 20.08 41.31 -10.67
CA TYR A 29 19.12 42.13 -9.96
C TYR A 29 18.53 41.42 -8.73
N LEU A 30 18.14 40.15 -8.89
CA LEU A 30 17.61 39.30 -7.82
C LEU A 30 18.64 39.08 -6.71
N GLU A 31 19.92 38.93 -7.05
CA GLU A 31 21.00 38.78 -6.07
C GLU A 31 21.20 40.06 -5.23
N ALA A 32 21.04 41.23 -5.84
CA ALA A 32 21.23 42.50 -5.16
C ALA A 32 20.00 42.99 -4.38
N ASN A 33 18.78 42.69 -4.84
CA ASN A 33 17.54 43.30 -4.33
C ASN A 33 16.46 42.31 -3.91
N GLY A 34 16.61 41.02 -4.23
CA GLY A 34 15.55 40.01 -4.07
C GLY A 34 14.39 40.18 -5.06
N VAL A 35 13.34 39.36 -4.86
CA VAL A 35 12.10 39.48 -5.64
C VAL A 35 11.31 40.68 -5.16
N ASP A 36 10.94 41.58 -6.07
CA ASP A 36 10.10 42.74 -5.75
C ASP A 36 8.65 42.28 -5.45
N SER A 37 8.18 42.55 -4.24
CA SER A 37 6.88 42.11 -3.74
C SER A 37 5.69 42.64 -4.55
N ARG A 38 5.87 43.70 -5.35
CA ARG A 38 4.83 44.20 -6.26
C ARG A 38 4.46 43.18 -7.35
N LEU A 39 5.34 42.21 -7.63
CA LEU A 39 5.03 41.07 -8.49
C LEU A 39 3.73 40.36 -8.06
N TYR A 40 3.55 40.15 -6.76
CA TYR A 40 2.43 39.38 -6.22
C TYR A 40 1.09 40.13 -6.29
N GLN A 41 1.10 41.41 -6.69
CA GLN A 41 -0.09 42.21 -6.96
C GLN A 41 -0.66 41.96 -8.36
N LEU A 42 0.09 41.31 -9.25
CA LEU A 42 -0.31 40.98 -10.63
C LEU A 42 -1.21 39.74 -10.68
N THR A 43 -2.36 39.79 -10.01
CA THR A 43 -3.28 38.64 -9.85
C THR A 43 -3.87 38.11 -11.15
N ASN A 44 -3.76 38.84 -12.27
CA ASN A 44 -4.19 38.43 -13.61
C ASN A 44 -3.12 37.63 -14.38
N LEU A 45 -1.94 37.38 -13.81
CA LEU A 45 -0.92 36.56 -14.45
C LEU A 45 -1.39 35.12 -14.64
N ASN A 46 -1.22 34.62 -15.86
CA ASN A 46 -1.42 33.23 -16.26
C ASN A 46 -0.06 32.50 -16.40
N TYR A 47 0.99 33.22 -16.79
CA TYR A 47 2.33 32.67 -17.00
C TYR A 47 3.37 33.47 -16.23
N LEU A 48 4.15 32.80 -15.38
CA LEU A 48 5.28 33.36 -14.66
C LEU A 48 6.50 32.45 -14.81
N ASP A 49 7.64 33.05 -15.15
CA ASP A 49 8.87 32.35 -15.48
C ASP A 49 10.07 33.07 -14.88
N PHE A 50 10.79 32.36 -14.02
CA PHE A 50 12.04 32.77 -13.36
C PHE A 50 13.22 31.88 -13.75
N SER A 51 13.17 31.29 -14.95
CA SER A 51 14.15 30.29 -15.36
C SER A 51 15.56 30.88 -15.48
N ASN A 52 16.57 30.08 -15.13
CA ASN A 52 17.99 30.46 -15.25
C ASN A 52 18.32 31.74 -14.45
N THR A 53 17.92 31.79 -13.18
CA THR A 53 18.27 32.87 -12.26
C THR A 53 18.92 32.34 -10.98
N CYS A 54 19.17 33.20 -10.00
CA CYS A 54 19.78 32.84 -8.73
C CYS A 54 18.76 32.73 -7.59
N LEU A 55 17.49 32.46 -7.89
CA LEU A 55 16.42 32.47 -6.89
C LEU A 55 16.66 31.39 -5.82
N THR A 56 16.83 31.81 -4.58
CA THR A 56 17.11 30.91 -3.43
C THR A 56 15.86 30.55 -2.64
N GLU A 57 14.85 31.42 -2.65
CA GLU A 57 13.57 31.21 -1.98
C GLU A 57 12.42 31.75 -2.81
N LEU A 58 11.24 31.15 -2.64
CA LEU A 58 9.99 31.61 -3.22
C LEU A 58 9.10 32.11 -2.08
N SER A 59 8.67 33.38 -2.11
CA SER A 59 7.80 33.96 -1.08
C SER A 59 6.46 33.24 -0.99
N ASP A 60 5.89 33.18 0.21
CA ASP A 60 4.53 32.71 0.45
C ASP A 60 3.47 33.51 -0.34
N ASP A 61 3.78 34.76 -0.70
CA ASP A 61 2.90 35.62 -1.51
C ASP A 61 2.67 35.09 -2.93
N ILE A 62 3.43 34.07 -3.39
CA ILE A 62 3.16 33.41 -4.67
C ILE A 62 1.71 32.89 -4.73
N GLY A 63 1.14 32.49 -3.58
CA GLY A 63 -0.23 32.03 -3.48
C GLY A 63 -1.29 33.08 -3.83
N SER A 64 -0.94 34.37 -3.92
CA SER A 64 -1.84 35.44 -4.37
C SER A 64 -2.08 35.44 -5.88
N LEU A 65 -1.21 34.80 -6.67
CA LEU A 65 -1.31 34.74 -8.13
C LEU A 65 -2.28 33.64 -8.60
N VAL A 66 -3.52 33.67 -8.08
CA VAL A 66 -4.54 32.61 -8.19
C VAL A 66 -4.96 32.25 -9.63
N ASN A 67 -4.62 33.08 -10.62
CA ASN A 67 -4.90 32.83 -12.03
C ASN A 67 -3.77 32.12 -12.79
N LEU A 68 -2.62 31.86 -12.15
CA LEU A 68 -1.51 31.19 -12.81
C LEU A 68 -1.91 29.82 -13.33
N THR A 69 -1.62 29.59 -14.61
CA THR A 69 -1.72 28.30 -15.29
C THR A 69 -0.35 27.69 -15.52
N ASN A 70 0.70 28.50 -15.61
CA ASN A 70 2.07 28.07 -15.88
C ASN A 70 3.04 28.78 -14.93
N LEU A 71 3.80 27.99 -14.17
CA LEU A 71 4.86 28.48 -13.31
C LEU A 71 6.15 27.73 -13.64
N VAL A 72 7.17 28.47 -14.06
CA VAL A 72 8.46 27.92 -14.49
C VAL A 72 9.57 28.51 -13.62
N LEU A 73 10.24 27.66 -12.85
CA LEU A 73 11.26 28.03 -11.86
C LEU A 73 12.55 27.22 -12.09
N ASP A 74 12.79 26.70 -13.29
CA ASP A 74 13.93 25.82 -13.54
C ASP A 74 15.28 26.55 -13.50
N HIS A 75 16.35 25.80 -13.22
CA HIS A 75 17.73 26.33 -13.14
C HIS A 75 17.84 27.49 -12.14
N ASN A 76 17.45 27.23 -10.89
CA ASN A 76 17.53 28.15 -9.76
C ASN A 76 18.26 27.49 -8.57
N LYS A 77 18.22 28.13 -7.40
CA LYS A 77 18.84 27.64 -6.16
C LYS A 77 17.82 27.41 -5.05
N LEU A 78 16.56 27.11 -5.40
CA LEU A 78 15.48 26.92 -4.43
C LEU A 78 15.77 25.69 -3.55
N THR A 79 15.68 25.86 -2.24
CA THR A 79 15.84 24.78 -1.26
C THR A 79 14.51 24.26 -0.72
N ARG A 80 13.45 25.07 -0.81
CA ARG A 80 12.09 24.73 -0.39
C ARG A 80 11.04 25.43 -1.26
N LEU A 81 9.83 24.87 -1.26
CA LEU A 81 8.63 25.51 -1.81
C LEU A 81 7.68 25.91 -0.68
N PRO A 82 6.98 27.06 -0.79
CA PRO A 82 6.02 27.50 0.20
C PRO A 82 4.74 26.65 0.16
N GLU A 83 4.09 26.46 1.31
CA GLU A 83 2.81 25.72 1.41
C GLU A 83 1.67 26.43 0.66
N THR A 84 1.79 27.75 0.48
CA THR A 84 0.83 28.57 -0.26
C THR A 84 0.82 28.28 -1.76
N ILE A 85 1.77 27.50 -2.29
CA ILE A 85 1.75 27.05 -3.70
C ILE A 85 0.43 26.34 -4.03
N SER A 86 -0.15 25.66 -3.04
CA SER A 86 -1.43 24.96 -3.16
C SER A 86 -2.62 25.87 -3.44
N ASN A 87 -2.50 27.20 -3.28
CA ASN A 87 -3.54 28.18 -3.63
C ASN A 87 -3.66 28.39 -5.15
N LEU A 88 -2.66 27.98 -5.93
CA LEU A 88 -2.66 28.09 -7.39
C LEU A 88 -3.55 27.03 -8.05
N LYS A 89 -4.85 27.06 -7.77
CA LYS A 89 -5.82 26.02 -8.17
C LYS A 89 -5.98 25.85 -9.68
N LYS A 90 -5.58 26.85 -10.48
CA LYS A 90 -5.64 26.82 -11.95
C LYS A 90 -4.33 26.37 -12.59
N LEU A 91 -3.30 26.04 -11.80
CA LEU A 91 -1.98 25.68 -12.30
C LEU A 91 -2.07 24.37 -13.09
N LYS A 92 -1.60 24.40 -14.34
CA LYS A 92 -1.59 23.27 -15.28
C LYS A 92 -0.19 22.74 -15.52
N CYS A 93 0.80 23.63 -15.57
CA CYS A 93 2.20 23.27 -15.74
C CYS A 93 3.02 23.89 -14.61
N PHE A 94 3.77 23.04 -13.90
CA PHE A 94 4.70 23.48 -12.87
C PHE A 94 6.06 22.83 -13.11
N ASP A 95 7.06 23.67 -13.41
CA ASP A 95 8.45 23.26 -13.54
C ASP A 95 9.28 23.89 -12.43
N VAL A 96 9.93 23.05 -11.63
CA VAL A 96 10.90 23.42 -10.59
C VAL A 96 12.17 22.58 -10.72
N SER A 97 12.47 22.12 -11.94
CA SER A 97 13.63 21.28 -12.20
C SER A 97 14.95 22.04 -12.02
N ASN A 98 16.03 21.31 -11.80
CA ASN A 98 17.37 21.88 -11.62
C ASN A 98 17.42 22.95 -10.51
N ASN A 99 17.01 22.53 -9.31
CA ASN A 99 17.03 23.29 -8.07
C ASN A 99 17.72 22.46 -6.97
N GLN A 100 17.61 22.87 -5.71
CA GLN A 100 18.22 22.19 -4.56
C GLN A 100 17.16 21.71 -3.56
N LEU A 101 15.96 21.36 -4.04
CA LEU A 101 14.87 20.91 -3.18
C LEU A 101 15.18 19.56 -2.54
N GLU A 102 15.08 19.48 -1.21
CA GLU A 102 15.21 18.22 -0.46
C GLU A 102 13.86 17.52 -0.24
N SER A 103 12.77 18.28 -0.31
CA SER A 103 11.40 17.79 -0.19
C SER A 103 10.43 18.64 -1.01
N ILE A 104 9.25 18.07 -1.29
CA ILE A 104 8.11 18.77 -1.88
C ILE A 104 7.02 18.87 -0.79
N PRO A 105 6.40 20.05 -0.59
CA PRO A 105 5.39 20.23 0.46
C PRO A 105 4.16 19.33 0.23
N GLU A 106 3.55 18.84 1.32
CA GLU A 106 2.36 17.97 1.23
C GLU A 106 1.18 18.66 0.53
N SER A 107 1.12 19.99 0.63
CA SER A 107 0.09 20.81 -0.01
C SER A 107 0.15 20.81 -1.54
N ILE A 108 1.22 20.30 -2.18
CA ILE A 108 1.30 20.15 -3.64
C ILE A 108 0.11 19.33 -4.19
N SER A 109 -0.40 18.38 -3.39
CA SER A 109 -1.60 17.58 -3.70
C SER A 109 -2.87 18.42 -3.89
N GLY A 110 -2.86 19.68 -3.44
CA GLY A 110 -3.94 20.64 -3.63
C GLY A 110 -4.00 21.27 -5.02
N LEU A 111 -3.01 21.02 -5.90
CA LEU A 111 -2.98 21.46 -7.30
C LEU A 111 -3.80 20.50 -8.17
N THR A 112 -5.12 20.57 -8.06
CA THR A 112 -6.03 19.58 -8.66
C THR A 112 -6.08 19.63 -10.19
N GLU A 113 -5.81 20.80 -10.80
CA GLU A 113 -5.82 21.02 -12.26
C GLU A 113 -4.45 20.78 -12.92
N LEU A 114 -3.45 20.29 -12.18
CA LEU A 114 -2.09 20.13 -12.69
C LEU A 114 -2.02 19.01 -13.73
N HIS A 115 -1.46 19.31 -14.90
CA HIS A 115 -1.26 18.37 -16.00
C HIS A 115 0.20 17.90 -16.09
N THR A 116 1.15 18.78 -15.83
CA THR A 116 2.59 18.48 -15.89
C THR A 116 3.26 18.97 -14.62
N LEU A 117 3.96 18.06 -13.95
CA LEU A 117 4.83 18.37 -12.82
C LEU A 117 6.25 17.91 -13.14
N ASN A 118 7.18 18.86 -13.19
CA ASN A 118 8.60 18.60 -13.36
C ASN A 118 9.38 19.04 -12.11
N CYS A 119 9.88 18.07 -11.36
CA CYS A 119 10.75 18.24 -10.20
C CYS A 119 12.11 17.57 -10.41
N SER A 120 12.52 17.34 -11.65
CA SER A 120 13.78 16.64 -11.95
C SER A 120 15.01 17.42 -11.51
N LEU A 121 16.16 16.76 -11.38
CA LEU A 121 17.44 17.39 -11.03
C LEU A 121 17.34 18.19 -9.72
N ASN A 122 16.89 17.53 -8.66
CA ASN A 122 16.81 18.07 -7.31
C ASN A 122 17.45 17.06 -6.32
N LYS A 123 17.25 17.24 -5.02
CA LYS A 123 17.77 16.37 -3.95
C LYS A 123 16.64 15.68 -3.18
N ILE A 124 15.50 15.46 -3.85
CA ILE A 124 14.26 15.02 -3.18
C ILE A 124 14.43 13.58 -2.69
N GLY A 125 14.38 13.39 -1.37
CA GLY A 125 14.45 12.06 -0.74
C GLY A 125 13.08 11.39 -0.58
N THR A 126 12.04 12.19 -0.33
CA THR A 126 10.65 11.74 -0.19
C THR A 126 9.72 12.61 -1.01
N PHE A 127 8.70 11.99 -1.61
CA PHE A 127 7.69 12.69 -2.39
C PHE A 127 6.32 12.54 -1.70
N PRO A 128 5.53 13.62 -1.57
CA PRO A 128 4.20 13.55 -0.95
C PRO A 128 3.21 12.71 -1.77
N SER A 129 2.06 12.39 -1.18
CA SER A 129 1.00 11.71 -1.93
C SER A 129 0.46 12.60 -3.05
N ILE A 130 0.26 12.00 -4.22
CA ILE A 130 -0.28 12.67 -5.42
C ILE A 130 -1.69 12.21 -5.77
N GLU A 131 -2.33 11.42 -4.92
CA GLU A 131 -3.65 10.79 -5.15
C GLU A 131 -4.75 11.80 -5.56
N LYS A 132 -4.64 13.06 -5.13
CA LYS A 132 -5.62 14.12 -5.42
C LYS A 132 -5.40 14.84 -6.76
N MET A 133 -4.29 14.60 -7.44
CA MET A 133 -3.88 15.30 -8.67
C MET A 133 -4.48 14.61 -9.91
N LYS A 134 -5.81 14.60 -10.00
CA LYS A 134 -6.58 13.77 -10.95
C LYS A 134 -6.25 14.00 -12.42
N PHE A 135 -5.83 15.22 -12.77
CA PHE A 135 -5.52 15.62 -14.14
C PHE A 135 -4.04 15.51 -14.50
N VAL A 136 -3.18 14.96 -13.63
CA VAL A 136 -1.75 14.87 -13.95
C VAL A 136 -1.55 13.86 -15.08
N HIS A 137 -0.91 14.31 -16.16
CA HIS A 137 -0.62 13.52 -17.35
C HIS A 137 0.84 13.11 -17.41
N VAL A 138 1.73 13.99 -16.95
CA VAL A 138 3.19 13.84 -17.02
C VAL A 138 3.80 14.16 -15.66
N LEU A 139 4.51 13.19 -15.09
CA LEU A 139 5.27 13.34 -13.86
C LEU A 139 6.75 13.08 -14.12
N ILE A 140 7.57 14.11 -13.92
CA ILE A 140 9.02 14.05 -14.12
C ILE A 140 9.70 14.30 -12.78
N ILE A 141 10.29 13.23 -12.22
CA ILE A 141 10.96 13.21 -10.91
C ILE A 141 12.37 12.61 -11.02
N SER A 142 12.91 12.58 -12.24
CA SER A 142 14.22 11.99 -12.54
C SER A 142 15.36 12.76 -11.88
N ASN A 143 16.50 12.12 -11.62
CA ASN A 143 17.68 12.73 -10.99
C ASN A 143 17.35 13.32 -9.59
N ASN A 144 16.93 12.45 -8.67
CA ASN A 144 16.62 12.76 -7.28
C ASN A 144 17.15 11.64 -6.35
N HIS A 145 16.70 11.58 -5.10
CA HIS A 145 17.11 10.58 -4.10
C HIS A 145 15.95 9.68 -3.66
N LEU A 146 14.92 9.51 -4.50
CA LEU A 146 13.73 8.75 -4.17
C LEU A 146 14.02 7.25 -4.06
N THR A 147 13.56 6.62 -2.98
CA THR A 147 13.66 5.16 -2.77
C THR A 147 12.43 4.38 -3.24
N SER A 148 11.34 5.08 -3.53
CA SER A 148 10.10 4.54 -4.09
C SER A 148 9.38 5.59 -4.95
N LEU A 149 8.46 5.15 -5.81
CA LEU A 149 7.54 6.06 -6.50
C LEU A 149 6.56 6.71 -5.49
N PRO A 150 6.01 7.92 -5.80
CA PRO A 150 5.13 8.64 -4.88
C PRO A 150 3.92 7.84 -4.40
N GLU A 151 3.47 8.10 -3.17
CA GLU A 151 2.22 7.51 -2.68
C GLU A 151 1.03 7.94 -3.55
N GLY A 152 0.14 6.98 -3.84
CA GLY A 152 -1.02 7.22 -4.69
C GLY A 152 -0.73 7.20 -6.19
N ILE A 153 0.51 6.98 -6.64
CA ILE A 153 0.87 6.84 -8.07
C ILE A 153 0.05 5.76 -8.80
N TYR A 154 -0.39 4.72 -8.08
CA TYR A 154 -1.19 3.60 -8.61
C TYR A 154 -2.70 3.78 -8.36
N SER A 155 -3.15 4.94 -7.89
CA SER A 155 -4.56 5.18 -7.59
C SER A 155 -5.41 5.19 -8.85
N GLU A 156 -6.61 4.64 -8.78
CA GLU A 156 -7.64 4.71 -9.85
C GLU A 156 -8.00 6.17 -10.20
N GLU A 157 -7.80 7.10 -9.27
CA GLU A 157 -8.05 8.54 -9.47
C GLU A 157 -7.07 9.18 -10.47
N LEU A 158 -5.86 8.63 -10.65
CA LEU A 158 -4.84 9.09 -11.61
C LEU A 158 -5.09 8.55 -13.01
N SER A 159 -6.35 8.58 -13.44
CA SER A 159 -6.80 8.03 -14.72
C SER A 159 -6.17 8.70 -15.95
N HIS A 160 -5.60 9.90 -15.81
CA HIS A 160 -4.95 10.65 -16.88
C HIS A 160 -3.43 10.44 -16.98
N LEU A 161 -2.82 9.81 -15.97
CA LEU A 161 -1.37 9.66 -15.91
C LEU A 161 -0.87 8.78 -17.06
N SER A 162 -0.01 9.38 -17.89
CA SER A 162 0.45 8.78 -19.14
C SER A 162 1.96 8.61 -19.22
N GLN A 163 2.72 9.47 -18.52
CA GLN A 163 4.18 9.43 -18.52
C GLN A 163 4.71 9.55 -17.10
N ILE A 164 5.56 8.59 -16.72
CA ILE A 164 6.31 8.61 -15.46
C ILE A 164 7.78 8.54 -15.82
N GLN A 165 8.52 9.60 -15.50
CA GLN A 165 9.95 9.69 -15.71
C GLN A 165 10.65 9.83 -14.35
N ALA A 166 11.21 8.72 -13.88
CA ALA A 166 11.88 8.60 -12.58
C ALA A 166 13.26 7.95 -12.72
N SER A 167 13.99 8.26 -13.79
CA SER A 167 15.36 7.79 -13.98
C SER A 167 16.30 8.38 -12.92
N ASP A 168 17.46 7.75 -12.72
CA ASP A 168 18.54 8.28 -11.88
C ASP A 168 18.06 8.61 -10.45
N ASN A 169 17.44 7.61 -9.82
CA ASN A 169 16.94 7.66 -8.46
C ASN A 169 17.47 6.43 -7.69
N GLN A 170 16.91 6.15 -6.52
CA GLN A 170 17.26 5.00 -5.67
C GLN A 170 16.10 4.02 -5.53
N ILE A 171 15.18 3.97 -6.50
CA ILE A 171 13.94 3.18 -6.42
C ILE A 171 14.28 1.69 -6.37
N GLU A 172 13.81 1.01 -5.33
CA GLU A 172 14.14 -0.41 -5.07
C GLU A 172 13.09 -1.38 -5.60
N GLU A 173 11.83 -0.95 -5.68
CA GLU A 173 10.69 -1.75 -6.13
C GLU A 173 9.60 -0.93 -6.81
N ILE A 174 8.80 -1.60 -7.64
CA ILE A 174 7.53 -1.11 -8.17
C ILE A 174 6.46 -2.18 -7.95
N GLN A 175 5.21 -1.74 -7.75
CA GLN A 175 4.09 -2.62 -7.40
C GLN A 175 3.37 -3.13 -8.65
N SER A 176 2.69 -4.27 -8.55
CA SER A 176 1.93 -4.89 -9.66
C SER A 176 0.84 -3.98 -10.23
N GLU A 177 0.29 -3.12 -9.37
CA GLU A 177 -0.77 -2.14 -9.60
C GLU A 177 -0.35 -1.05 -10.62
N ILE A 178 0.92 -1.01 -11.03
CA ILE A 178 1.34 -0.25 -12.23
C ILE A 178 0.54 -0.67 -13.48
N SER A 179 0.05 -1.91 -13.54
CA SER A 179 -0.83 -2.40 -14.60
C SER A 179 -2.19 -1.72 -14.65
N ASP A 180 -2.63 -1.15 -13.53
CA ASP A 180 -3.96 -0.58 -13.39
C ASP A 180 -4.07 0.83 -13.97
N LEU A 181 -2.93 1.44 -14.31
CA LEU A 181 -2.87 2.75 -14.96
C LEU A 181 -3.38 2.67 -16.41
N PRO A 182 -4.57 3.24 -16.72
CA PRO A 182 -5.24 2.98 -18.00
C PRO A 182 -4.58 3.69 -19.18
N HIS A 183 -3.76 4.71 -18.92
CA HIS A 183 -3.17 5.59 -19.92
C HIS A 183 -1.64 5.61 -19.93
N LEU A 184 -0.98 4.86 -19.04
CA LEU A 184 0.48 4.80 -18.98
C LEU A 184 1.04 4.32 -20.31
N ASN A 185 1.79 5.19 -20.98
CA ASN A 185 2.43 4.95 -22.27
C ASN A 185 3.96 4.96 -22.20
N LEU A 186 4.53 5.69 -21.24
CA LEU A 186 5.96 5.83 -21.02
C LEU A 186 6.27 5.64 -19.54
N LEU A 187 7.15 4.69 -19.24
CA LEU A 187 7.71 4.47 -17.92
C LEU A 187 9.24 4.42 -18.02
N ASP A 188 9.90 5.43 -17.50
CA ASP A 188 11.35 5.46 -17.34
C ASP A 188 11.74 5.30 -15.88
N LEU A 189 12.39 4.17 -15.58
CA LEU A 189 12.97 3.83 -14.27
C LEU A 189 14.44 3.45 -14.43
N SER A 190 15.11 3.94 -15.47
CA SER A 190 16.52 3.64 -15.69
C SER A 190 17.40 4.18 -14.56
N ASN A 191 18.57 3.56 -14.36
CA ASN A 191 19.55 3.92 -13.34
C ASN A 191 18.94 4.02 -11.93
N ASN A 192 18.24 2.96 -11.51
CA ASN A 192 17.68 2.81 -10.17
C ASN A 192 18.26 1.57 -9.47
N LYS A 193 17.67 1.17 -8.33
CA LYS A 193 18.08 0.00 -7.53
C LYS A 193 17.13 -1.19 -7.70
N LEU A 194 16.37 -1.26 -8.80
CA LEU A 194 15.40 -2.34 -9.03
C LEU A 194 16.11 -3.69 -9.14
N SER A 195 15.68 -4.65 -8.31
CA SER A 195 16.20 -6.03 -8.33
C SER A 195 15.29 -7.00 -9.09
N SER A 196 14.03 -6.62 -9.30
CA SER A 196 12.99 -7.30 -10.08
C SER A 196 11.91 -6.31 -10.49
N VAL A 197 11.06 -6.68 -11.44
CA VAL A 197 9.81 -5.96 -11.79
C VAL A 197 8.63 -6.95 -11.82
N PRO A 198 7.41 -6.51 -11.48
CA PRO A 198 6.21 -7.34 -11.56
C PRO A 198 5.93 -7.76 -13.01
N ALA A 199 5.47 -8.99 -13.19
CA ALA A 199 5.13 -9.51 -14.51
C ALA A 199 3.88 -8.82 -15.10
N GLU A 200 3.03 -8.29 -14.22
CA GLU A 200 1.85 -7.46 -14.50
C GLU A 200 2.18 -6.19 -15.29
N LEU A 201 3.43 -5.71 -15.28
CA LEU A 201 3.86 -4.61 -16.13
C LEU A 201 3.63 -4.89 -17.63
N SER A 202 3.61 -6.16 -18.03
CA SER A 202 3.25 -6.57 -19.40
C SER A 202 1.76 -6.42 -19.73
N ALA A 203 0.91 -6.26 -18.72
CA ALA A 203 -0.54 -6.11 -18.86
C ALA A 203 -0.99 -4.65 -18.93
N CYS A 204 -0.07 -3.67 -18.80
CA CYS A 204 -0.38 -2.26 -18.99
C CYS A 204 -0.99 -2.03 -20.40
N PRO A 205 -2.20 -1.46 -20.51
CA PRO A 205 -2.96 -1.47 -21.77
C PRO A 205 -2.36 -0.58 -22.88
N LYS A 206 -1.59 0.45 -22.51
CA LYS A 206 -1.05 1.46 -23.44
C LYS A 206 0.46 1.64 -23.36
N LEU A 207 1.18 0.82 -22.59
CA LEU A 207 2.63 0.97 -22.38
C LEU A 207 3.40 0.68 -23.67
N LYS A 208 4.08 1.69 -24.20
CA LYS A 208 4.85 1.63 -25.45
C LYS A 208 6.35 1.79 -25.21
N GLU A 209 6.71 2.59 -24.23
CA GLU A 209 8.08 2.94 -23.89
C GLU A 209 8.35 2.54 -22.44
N LEU A 210 9.28 1.59 -22.27
CA LEU A 210 9.71 1.09 -20.97
C LEU A 210 11.22 1.14 -20.95
N ASN A 211 11.78 1.96 -20.07
CA ASN A 211 13.21 2.03 -19.86
C ASN A 211 13.55 1.55 -18.45
N LEU A 212 14.25 0.42 -18.37
CA LEU A 212 14.69 -0.23 -17.12
C LEU A 212 16.21 -0.37 -17.06
N LYS A 213 16.95 0.23 -17.98
CA LYS A 213 18.41 0.09 -18.09
C LYS A 213 19.13 0.60 -16.86
N GLY A 214 20.33 0.09 -16.58
CA GLY A 214 21.12 0.54 -15.43
C GLY A 214 20.58 0.08 -14.06
N ASN A 215 19.66 -0.89 -14.04
CA ASN A 215 19.20 -1.54 -12.81
C ASN A 215 19.90 -2.89 -12.58
N LYS A 216 20.04 -3.30 -11.32
CA LYS A 216 20.74 -4.53 -10.93
C LYS A 216 19.76 -5.70 -10.74
N PHE A 217 19.21 -6.21 -11.84
CA PHE A 217 18.27 -7.33 -11.81
C PHE A 217 18.91 -8.65 -11.34
N LYS A 218 18.22 -9.36 -10.43
CA LYS A 218 18.63 -10.69 -9.93
C LYS A 218 18.68 -11.72 -11.06
N ASP A 219 17.72 -11.68 -11.97
CA ASP A 219 17.74 -12.49 -13.19
C ASP A 219 18.69 -11.86 -14.21
N ARG A 220 19.90 -12.43 -14.32
CA ARG A 220 20.92 -11.97 -15.26
C ARG A 220 20.48 -12.03 -16.72
N ARG A 221 19.60 -12.97 -17.08
CA ARG A 221 19.07 -13.07 -18.46
C ARG A 221 18.09 -11.94 -18.72
N PHE A 222 17.21 -11.66 -17.77
CA PHE A 222 16.30 -10.51 -17.86
C PHE A 222 17.09 -9.20 -17.90
N GLY A 223 18.12 -9.03 -17.06
CA GLY A 223 18.99 -7.85 -17.11
C GLY A 223 19.64 -7.64 -18.48
N LYS A 224 20.19 -8.69 -19.11
CA LYS A 224 20.72 -8.60 -20.48
C LYS A 224 19.66 -8.23 -21.52
N LEU A 225 18.44 -8.77 -21.38
CA LEU A 225 17.31 -8.44 -22.25
C LEU A 225 16.97 -6.96 -22.14
N VAL A 226 16.88 -6.43 -20.92
CA VAL A 226 16.60 -5.00 -20.68
C VAL A 226 17.66 -4.09 -21.31
N GLU A 227 18.95 -4.44 -21.21
CA GLU A 227 20.03 -3.63 -21.77
C GLU A 227 20.06 -3.63 -23.31
N GLN A 228 19.77 -4.77 -23.92
CA GLN A 228 20.07 -5.02 -25.33
C GLN A 228 18.85 -5.03 -26.24
N CYS A 229 17.64 -5.19 -25.69
CA CYS A 229 16.43 -5.40 -26.47
C CYS A 229 15.43 -4.24 -26.32
N PRO A 230 14.56 -4.03 -27.32
CA PRO A 230 13.54 -2.99 -27.25
C PRO A 230 12.45 -3.33 -26.22
N THR A 231 11.68 -2.32 -25.80
CA THR A 231 10.53 -2.41 -24.89
C THR A 231 9.67 -3.65 -25.15
N LYS A 232 9.30 -3.89 -26.42
CA LYS A 232 8.41 -5.00 -26.80
C LYS A 232 8.97 -6.36 -26.36
N SER A 233 10.27 -6.60 -26.53
CA SER A 233 10.88 -7.87 -26.15
C SER A 233 10.90 -8.07 -24.63
N VAL A 234 11.08 -6.99 -23.87
CA VAL A 234 11.01 -7.00 -22.41
C VAL A 234 9.58 -7.31 -21.96
N LEU A 235 8.58 -6.65 -22.53
CA LEU A 235 7.17 -6.89 -22.23
C LEU A 235 6.73 -8.31 -22.64
N ASP A 236 7.17 -8.82 -23.79
CA ASP A 236 6.90 -10.20 -24.22
C ASP A 236 7.51 -11.24 -23.26
N TYR A 237 8.70 -10.98 -22.72
CA TYR A 237 9.30 -11.81 -21.68
C TYR A 237 8.43 -11.82 -20.42
N LEU A 238 8.05 -10.65 -19.92
CA LEU A 238 7.22 -10.51 -18.73
C LEU A 238 5.83 -11.14 -18.93
N ALA A 239 5.22 -11.01 -20.11
CA ALA A 239 3.95 -11.65 -20.44
C ALA A 239 4.04 -13.19 -20.40
N ASN A 240 5.18 -13.76 -20.81
CA ASN A 240 5.42 -15.19 -20.71
C ASN A 240 5.66 -15.65 -19.26
N VAL A 241 6.27 -14.82 -18.43
CA VAL A 241 6.39 -15.07 -16.98
C VAL A 241 5.00 -15.07 -16.35
N LEU A 242 4.19 -14.04 -16.63
CA LEU A 242 2.82 -13.91 -16.12
C LEU A 242 1.94 -15.11 -16.51
N LYS A 243 2.00 -15.55 -17.78
CA LYS A 243 1.30 -16.76 -18.24
C LYS A 243 1.74 -18.01 -17.51
N LYS A 244 3.05 -18.18 -17.26
CA LYS A 244 3.57 -19.34 -16.52
C LYS A 244 3.13 -19.32 -15.06
N GLU A 245 3.07 -18.15 -14.42
CA GLU A 245 2.58 -17.99 -13.06
C GLU A 245 1.10 -18.36 -12.96
N GLN A 246 0.27 -17.90 -13.92
CA GLN A 246 -1.14 -18.26 -14.03
C GLN A 246 -1.36 -19.74 -14.39
N GLU A 247 -0.51 -20.34 -15.23
CA GLU A 247 -0.58 -21.78 -15.52
C GLU A 247 -0.12 -22.65 -14.35
N GLN A 248 0.83 -22.18 -13.53
CA GLN A 248 1.29 -22.89 -12.35
C GLN A 248 0.27 -22.83 -11.21
N SER A 249 -0.48 -21.74 -11.07
CA SER A 249 -1.64 -21.69 -10.17
C SER A 249 -2.74 -22.65 -10.65
N GLY A 250 -3.00 -22.74 -11.97
CA GLY A 250 -3.98 -23.67 -12.54
C GLY A 250 -3.55 -25.16 -12.60
N LYS A 251 -2.25 -25.47 -12.60
CA LYS A 251 -1.72 -26.86 -12.62
C LYS A 251 -1.49 -27.45 -11.22
N LYS A 252 -1.50 -26.65 -10.15
CA LYS A 252 -1.41 -27.16 -8.76
C LYS A 252 -2.61 -28.03 -8.37
N ASP A 253 -3.78 -27.86 -9.01
CA ASP A 253 -4.95 -28.73 -8.79
C ASP A 253 -4.89 -30.10 -9.49
N LYS A 254 -3.99 -30.31 -10.47
CA LYS A 254 -3.91 -31.58 -11.23
C LYS A 254 -2.65 -32.41 -10.98
N LYS A 255 -1.60 -31.85 -10.37
CA LYS A 255 -0.30 -32.53 -10.21
C LYS A 255 0.00 -33.05 -8.80
N GLN A 256 -0.98 -33.11 -7.89
CA GLN A 256 -0.82 -33.75 -6.58
C GLN A 256 -1.09 -35.27 -6.57
N LYS A 257 -1.48 -35.88 -7.70
CA LYS A 257 -1.83 -37.33 -7.74
C LYS A 257 -0.75 -38.29 -8.27
N ASP A 258 0.31 -37.85 -8.97
CA ASP A 258 1.19 -38.78 -9.69
C ASP A 258 2.71 -38.72 -9.41
N LYS A 259 3.19 -37.97 -8.42
CA LYS A 259 4.62 -37.97 -8.05
C LYS A 259 4.88 -38.45 -6.62
N LYS A 260 4.35 -39.64 -6.29
CA LYS A 260 4.76 -40.41 -5.10
C LYS A 260 5.26 -41.80 -5.51
N LYS A 261 6.28 -41.87 -6.37
CA LYS A 261 7.11 -43.08 -6.58
C LYS A 261 8.31 -42.78 -7.49
N ARG A 262 9.46 -42.46 -6.88
CA ARG A 262 10.83 -42.97 -7.18
C ARG A 262 11.87 -41.98 -6.65
N GLY A 263 12.78 -42.50 -5.84
CA GLY A 263 13.65 -41.73 -4.97
C GLY A 263 15.06 -41.45 -5.50
N LYS A 264 15.63 -40.41 -4.86
CA LYS A 264 16.95 -40.28 -4.21
C LYS A 264 18.29 -40.38 -4.98
N LYS A 265 19.15 -39.40 -4.58
CA LYS A 265 20.62 -39.25 -4.58
C LYS A 265 21.23 -38.70 -5.88
N ALA A 266 22.20 -37.77 -5.91
CA ALA A 266 23.02 -36.99 -4.96
C ALA A 266 23.41 -35.68 -5.73
N ASN A 267 24.08 -34.62 -5.25
CA ASN A 267 25.05 -34.40 -4.18
C ASN A 267 25.10 -32.89 -3.82
N LYS A 268 25.69 -32.62 -2.66
CA LYS A 268 25.93 -31.36 -1.96
C LYS A 268 26.65 -30.28 -2.80
N ASP A 269 26.17 -29.05 -2.68
CA ASP A 269 26.83 -27.94 -1.96
C ASP A 269 25.75 -26.89 -1.65
N VAL A 270 25.38 -26.74 -0.37
CA VAL A 270 24.31 -25.82 0.04
C VAL A 270 24.96 -24.72 0.88
N GLU A 271 25.16 -23.57 0.24
CA GLU A 271 25.22 -22.29 0.94
C GLU A 271 24.00 -22.21 1.87
N GLU A 272 24.21 -21.88 3.13
CA GLU A 272 23.17 -21.83 4.16
C GLU A 272 22.14 -20.73 3.79
N VAL A 273 21.08 -21.12 3.06
CA VAL A 273 20.02 -20.20 2.65
C VAL A 273 19.30 -19.72 3.92
N VAL A 274 19.44 -18.45 4.25
CA VAL A 274 18.68 -17.79 5.31
C VAL A 274 17.19 -17.88 4.94
N LYS A 275 16.45 -18.75 5.63
CA LYS A 275 15.01 -18.92 5.46
C LYS A 275 14.25 -17.93 6.34
N ASP A 276 13.20 -17.32 5.80
CA ASP A 276 12.25 -16.54 6.60
C ASP A 276 11.61 -17.42 7.67
N MET A 277 11.18 -16.84 8.78
CA MET A 277 10.88 -17.56 10.01
C MET A 277 9.54 -17.17 10.60
N ILE A 278 8.77 -18.16 11.04
CA ILE A 278 7.59 -17.94 11.90
C ILE A 278 7.90 -18.57 13.24
N ASN A 279 7.91 -17.77 14.29
CA ASN A 279 8.06 -18.22 15.66
C ASN A 279 6.69 -18.40 16.30
N ILE A 280 6.37 -19.63 16.71
CA ILE A 280 5.10 -19.97 17.34
C ILE A 280 5.26 -19.92 18.85
N LEU A 281 4.51 -19.02 19.50
CA LEU A 281 4.34 -19.00 20.95
C LEU A 281 3.23 -19.96 21.35
N HIS A 282 3.52 -20.85 22.29
CA HIS A 282 2.55 -21.82 22.78
C HIS A 282 1.47 -21.13 23.63
N PHE A 283 0.29 -21.74 23.69
CA PHE A 283 -0.77 -21.31 24.59
C PHE A 283 -0.31 -21.45 26.05
N GLN A 284 -0.51 -20.41 26.86
CA GLN A 284 -0.27 -20.41 28.30
C GLN A 284 -1.60 -20.44 29.04
N GLU A 285 -1.75 -21.31 30.05
CA GLU A 285 -3.04 -21.51 30.74
C GLU A 285 -3.57 -20.24 31.44
N ASP A 286 -2.67 -19.42 32.00
CA ASP A 286 -3.04 -18.21 32.76
C ASP A 286 -3.22 -16.95 31.87
N GLU A 287 -2.48 -16.84 30.78
CA GLU A 287 -2.43 -15.62 29.94
C GLU A 287 -2.92 -15.82 28.49
N GLY A 288 -3.18 -17.06 28.08
CA GLY A 288 -3.59 -17.40 26.73
C GLY A 288 -4.99 -16.88 26.39
N TYR A 289 -5.22 -16.63 25.11
CA TYR A 289 -6.56 -16.33 24.61
C TYR A 289 -7.30 -17.62 24.27
N THR A 290 -8.54 -17.73 24.75
CA THR A 290 -9.46 -18.81 24.42
C THR A 290 -10.69 -18.24 23.73
N VAL A 291 -11.27 -19.03 22.82
CA VAL A 291 -12.55 -18.73 22.18
C VAL A 291 -13.52 -19.87 22.49
N GLN A 292 -14.59 -19.55 23.21
CA GLN A 292 -15.63 -20.51 23.57
C GLN A 292 -16.70 -20.56 22.47
N VAL A 293 -16.97 -21.74 21.92
CA VAL A 293 -17.97 -21.95 20.86
C VAL A 293 -19.28 -22.44 21.47
N THR A 294 -20.37 -21.73 21.21
CA THR A 294 -21.70 -22.14 21.68
C THR A 294 -22.37 -23.12 20.70
N PRO A 295 -23.30 -23.97 21.16
CA PRO A 295 -24.06 -24.85 20.26
C PRO A 295 -24.89 -24.09 19.21
N ALA A 296 -25.30 -22.85 19.48
CA ALA A 296 -26.14 -22.06 18.58
C ALA A 296 -25.46 -21.81 17.23
N VAL A 297 -24.16 -21.48 17.24
CA VAL A 297 -23.41 -21.13 16.03
C VAL A 297 -23.14 -22.32 15.10
N LEU A 298 -23.17 -23.55 15.64
CA LEU A 298 -22.93 -24.78 14.87
C LEU A 298 -23.97 -24.99 13.76
N SER A 299 -25.19 -24.49 13.96
CA SER A 299 -26.29 -24.59 12.97
C SER A 299 -26.20 -23.55 11.84
N VAL A 300 -25.38 -22.51 12.02
CA VAL A 300 -25.30 -21.36 11.11
C VAL A 300 -23.94 -21.27 10.42
N ARG A 301 -22.85 -21.35 11.18
CA ARG A 301 -21.47 -21.25 10.68
C ARG A 301 -20.48 -21.92 11.63
N GLN A 302 -20.38 -23.24 11.52
CA GLN A 302 -19.79 -24.10 12.54
C GLN A 302 -18.27 -23.99 12.78
N TYR A 303 -17.46 -23.56 11.80
CA TYR A 303 -15.99 -23.63 11.93
C TYR A 303 -15.38 -22.25 12.19
N VAL A 304 -14.49 -22.19 13.18
CA VAL A 304 -13.67 -21.02 13.51
C VAL A 304 -12.25 -21.47 13.86
N LEU A 305 -11.26 -20.69 13.44
CA LEU A 305 -9.88 -20.76 13.90
C LEU A 305 -9.38 -19.37 14.22
N CYS A 306 -8.58 -19.26 15.26
CA CYS A 306 -7.99 -18.00 15.67
C CYS A 306 -6.49 -18.15 15.93
N CYS A 307 -5.75 -17.04 15.79
CA CYS A 307 -4.40 -16.90 16.31
C CYS A 307 -4.14 -15.43 16.65
N ILE A 308 -3.06 -15.18 17.39
CA ILE A 308 -2.60 -13.83 17.66
C ILE A 308 -1.27 -13.61 16.97
N VAL A 309 -1.12 -12.51 16.25
CA VAL A 309 0.17 -12.10 15.70
C VAL A 309 0.71 -10.97 16.56
N ARG A 310 1.90 -11.18 17.14
CA ARG A 310 2.52 -10.26 18.09
C ARG A 310 3.56 -9.38 17.42
N GLN A 311 3.80 -8.21 18.00
CA GLN A 311 4.90 -7.30 17.63
C GLN A 311 4.89 -6.87 16.15
N LEU A 312 3.70 -6.57 15.62
CA LEU A 312 3.54 -5.99 14.30
C LEU A 312 4.11 -4.57 14.24
N TYR A 313 4.75 -4.24 13.12
CA TYR A 313 5.29 -2.93 12.85
C TYR A 313 4.56 -2.22 11.70
N LEU A 314 3.28 -1.91 11.93
CA LEU A 314 2.42 -1.23 10.94
C LEU A 314 2.78 0.25 10.70
N LYS A 315 3.64 0.85 11.54
CA LYS A 315 4.12 2.24 11.40
C LYS A 315 5.29 2.42 10.43
N LYS A 316 5.92 1.33 9.97
CA LYS A 316 7.15 1.39 9.14
C LYS A 316 7.00 2.31 7.92
N SER A 317 5.82 2.29 7.29
CA SER A 317 5.44 3.23 6.24
C SER A 317 3.91 3.37 6.21
N ASN A 318 3.39 4.50 5.73
CA ASN A 318 1.95 4.66 5.51
C ASN A 318 1.38 3.59 4.56
N MET A 319 2.21 3.06 3.65
CA MET A 319 1.82 2.03 2.69
C MET A 319 1.66 0.66 3.32
N ILE A 320 2.44 0.27 4.33
CA ILE A 320 2.40 -1.10 4.86
C ILE A 320 1.04 -1.42 5.50
N TYR A 321 0.45 -0.44 6.19
CA TYR A 321 -0.90 -0.56 6.75
C TYR A 321 -1.93 -0.69 5.62
N LYS A 322 -1.88 0.17 4.61
CA LYS A 322 -2.79 0.11 3.44
C LYS A 322 -2.65 -1.23 2.71
N HIS A 323 -1.43 -1.68 2.43
CA HIS A 323 -1.15 -2.98 1.81
C HIS A 323 -1.71 -4.13 2.64
N PHE A 324 -1.67 -4.04 3.97
CA PHE A 324 -2.24 -5.08 4.83
C PHE A 324 -3.76 -5.12 4.72
N ILE A 325 -4.43 -3.97 4.63
CA ILE A 325 -5.88 -3.92 4.36
C ILE A 325 -6.19 -4.48 2.96
N THR A 326 -5.45 -4.07 1.93
CA THR A 326 -5.63 -4.55 0.55
C THR A 326 -5.39 -6.05 0.43
N LEU A 327 -4.40 -6.59 1.15
CA LEU A 327 -4.13 -8.03 1.23
C LEU A 327 -5.35 -8.80 1.74
N GLN A 328 -6.02 -8.30 2.79
CA GLN A 328 -7.23 -8.94 3.30
C GLN A 328 -8.35 -8.96 2.25
N THR A 329 -8.56 -7.85 1.55
CA THR A 329 -9.54 -7.77 0.45
C THR A 329 -9.19 -8.75 -0.68
N LYS A 330 -7.92 -8.84 -1.08
CA LYS A 330 -7.45 -9.78 -2.12
C LYS A 330 -7.69 -11.24 -1.72
N LEU A 331 -7.36 -11.61 -0.48
CA LEU A 331 -7.61 -12.95 0.04
C LEU A 331 -9.12 -13.24 0.15
N HIS A 332 -9.93 -12.25 0.52
CA HIS A 332 -11.39 -12.38 0.51
C HIS A 332 -11.93 -12.70 -0.88
N ASP A 333 -11.39 -12.06 -1.93
CA ASP A 333 -11.82 -12.27 -3.31
C ASP A 333 -11.32 -13.59 -3.90
N GLU A 334 -10.08 -13.97 -3.61
CA GLU A 334 -9.43 -15.18 -4.14
C GLU A 334 -9.77 -16.42 -3.31
N ILE A 335 -8.99 -16.70 -2.26
CA ILE A 335 -9.04 -17.97 -1.50
C ILE A 335 -10.33 -18.13 -0.69
N CYS A 336 -10.96 -17.03 -0.26
CA CYS A 336 -12.24 -17.05 0.44
C CYS A 336 -13.46 -17.06 -0.50
N GLN A 337 -13.26 -17.02 -1.82
CA GLN A 337 -14.33 -17.01 -2.83
C GLN A 337 -15.36 -15.90 -2.59
N LYS A 338 -14.90 -14.64 -2.50
CA LYS A 338 -15.73 -13.46 -2.21
C LYS A 338 -16.53 -13.64 -0.91
N ARG A 339 -15.82 -14.06 0.14
CA ARG A 339 -16.34 -14.39 1.48
C ARG A 339 -17.35 -15.54 1.57
N GLN A 340 -17.64 -16.23 0.46
CA GLN A 340 -18.57 -17.36 0.49
C GLN A 340 -17.97 -18.55 1.22
N ALA A 341 -16.73 -18.93 0.89
CA ALA A 341 -16.10 -20.11 1.46
C ALA A 341 -15.62 -19.88 2.91
N ALA A 342 -14.98 -18.73 3.17
CA ALA A 342 -14.46 -18.36 4.48
C ALA A 342 -14.48 -16.84 4.67
N THR A 343 -14.31 -16.37 5.91
CA THR A 343 -14.22 -14.94 6.21
C THR A 343 -13.05 -14.73 7.15
N ILE A 344 -12.10 -13.90 6.71
CA ILE A 344 -11.01 -13.38 7.54
C ILE A 344 -11.53 -12.14 8.27
N ALA A 345 -11.26 -12.05 9.57
CA ALA A 345 -11.47 -10.84 10.34
C ALA A 345 -10.25 -10.59 11.25
N THR A 346 -9.80 -9.34 11.27
CA THR A 346 -8.62 -8.90 12.04
C THR A 346 -9.00 -7.81 13.01
N HIS A 347 -8.52 -7.91 14.24
CA HIS A 347 -8.91 -7.06 15.35
C HIS A 347 -7.68 -6.56 16.12
N ASP A 348 -7.72 -5.33 16.61
CA ASP A 348 -6.70 -4.84 17.55
C ASP A 348 -6.84 -5.59 18.87
N LEU A 349 -5.83 -6.36 19.26
CA LEU A 349 -5.90 -7.21 20.46
C LEU A 349 -6.15 -6.40 21.73
N LYS A 350 -5.64 -5.15 21.82
CA LYS A 350 -5.80 -4.30 23.01
C LYS A 350 -7.25 -3.89 23.27
N SER A 351 -8.07 -3.90 22.21
CA SER A 351 -9.48 -3.56 22.27
C SER A 351 -10.39 -4.73 22.68
N ILE A 352 -9.89 -5.97 22.63
CA ILE A 352 -10.68 -7.17 22.92
C ILE A 352 -10.58 -7.53 24.40
N LYS A 353 -11.74 -7.77 25.02
CA LYS A 353 -11.85 -8.26 26.40
C LYS A 353 -12.07 -9.77 26.42
N LYS A 354 -11.38 -10.46 27.32
CA LYS A 354 -11.56 -11.90 27.54
C LYS A 354 -12.74 -12.14 28.50
N PRO A 355 -13.44 -13.29 28.41
CA PRO A 355 -13.30 -14.34 27.38
C PRO A 355 -13.97 -13.94 26.05
N VAL A 356 -13.51 -14.52 24.94
CA VAL A 356 -14.17 -14.34 23.63
C VAL A 356 -15.11 -15.52 23.39
N VAL A 357 -16.34 -15.24 22.97
CA VAL A 357 -17.37 -16.25 22.72
C VAL A 357 -17.82 -16.19 21.27
N TYR A 358 -17.73 -17.31 20.56
CA TYR A 358 -18.30 -17.48 19.22
C TYR A 358 -19.70 -18.07 19.32
N ASP A 359 -20.70 -17.23 19.05
CA ASP A 359 -22.12 -17.49 19.33
C ASP A 359 -23.01 -17.20 18.10
N ALA A 360 -24.29 -17.53 18.17
CA ALA A 360 -25.29 -17.06 17.22
C ALA A 360 -26.47 -16.39 17.94
N LYS A 361 -26.75 -15.15 17.55
CA LYS A 361 -27.82 -14.33 18.13
C LYS A 361 -28.97 -14.12 17.14
N PHE A 362 -30.17 -13.89 17.65
CA PHE A 362 -31.28 -13.45 16.80
C PHE A 362 -30.95 -12.12 16.12
N PRO A 363 -31.36 -11.89 14.86
CA PRO A 363 -31.02 -10.68 14.11
C PRO A 363 -31.33 -9.35 14.82
N GLN A 364 -32.38 -9.31 15.63
CA GLN A 364 -32.79 -8.15 16.43
C GLN A 364 -31.91 -7.93 17.66
N ALA A 365 -31.34 -9.00 18.22
CA ALA A 365 -30.52 -8.97 19.44
C ALA A 365 -29.02 -8.85 19.16
N LEU A 366 -28.58 -9.07 17.92
CA LEU A 366 -27.20 -8.84 17.49
C LEU A 366 -27.00 -7.34 17.29
N MET A 367 -26.40 -6.66 18.26
CA MET A 367 -26.06 -5.24 18.17
C MET A 367 -24.56 -5.08 17.87
N ILE A 368 -24.24 -4.39 16.78
CA ILE A 368 -22.85 -4.15 16.35
C ILE A 368 -22.71 -2.70 15.89
N THR A 369 -21.54 -2.11 16.12
CA THR A 369 -21.11 -0.85 15.48
C THR A 369 -20.26 -1.20 14.27
N PRO A 370 -20.79 -1.24 13.03
CA PRO A 370 -20.03 -1.69 11.87
C PRO A 370 -18.81 -0.81 11.63
N LEU A 371 -17.72 -1.40 11.11
CA LEU A 371 -16.53 -0.66 10.70
C LEU A 371 -16.89 0.64 9.95
N PHE A 372 -16.26 1.74 10.35
CA PHE A 372 -16.44 3.09 9.81
C PHE A 372 -17.82 3.73 10.03
N LYS A 373 -18.71 3.11 10.82
CA LYS A 373 -19.98 3.70 11.25
C LYS A 373 -19.88 4.09 12.74
N GLN A 374 -20.50 5.21 13.10
CA GLN A 374 -20.48 5.72 14.48
C GLN A 374 -21.63 5.19 15.35
N LYS A 375 -22.69 4.64 14.74
CA LYS A 375 -23.90 4.21 15.44
C LYS A 375 -23.99 2.70 15.47
N GLU A 376 -24.34 2.18 16.65
CA GLU A 376 -24.69 0.78 16.84
C GLU A 376 -26.02 0.48 16.13
N VAL A 377 -26.08 -0.65 15.43
CA VAL A 377 -27.25 -1.10 14.68
C VAL A 377 -27.51 -2.58 14.94
N SER A 378 -28.76 -3.01 14.79
CA SER A 378 -29.09 -4.42 14.83
C SER A 378 -28.61 -5.14 13.57
N GLY A 379 -28.32 -6.44 13.70
CA GLY A 379 -27.93 -7.30 12.59
C GLY A 379 -29.02 -7.37 11.52
N GLU A 380 -30.29 -7.38 11.92
CA GLU A 380 -31.44 -7.31 11.00
C GLU A 380 -31.40 -6.06 10.12
N LYS A 381 -31.25 -4.89 10.75
CA LYS A 381 -31.20 -3.61 10.03
C LYS A 381 -29.99 -3.56 9.09
N LEU A 382 -28.83 -3.99 9.57
CA LEU A 382 -27.60 -3.99 8.80
C LEU A 382 -27.70 -4.87 7.55
N VAL A 383 -28.19 -6.10 7.69
CA VAL A 383 -28.36 -7.03 6.57
C VAL A 383 -29.41 -6.52 5.59
N THR A 384 -30.50 -5.91 6.09
CA THR A 384 -31.54 -5.31 5.25
C THR A 384 -30.99 -4.14 4.41
N ASP A 385 -30.22 -3.23 5.03
CA ASP A 385 -29.61 -2.10 4.35
C ASP A 385 -28.60 -2.57 3.28
N LEU A 386 -27.78 -3.58 3.58
CA LEU A 386 -26.82 -4.15 2.63
C LEU A 386 -27.50 -4.84 1.44
N ASN A 387 -28.60 -5.56 1.67
CA ASN A 387 -29.38 -6.15 0.58
C ASN A 387 -29.98 -5.07 -0.32
N ARG A 388 -30.49 -3.97 0.27
CA ARG A 388 -31.00 -2.83 -0.49
C ARG A 388 -29.91 -2.19 -1.36
N GLU A 389 -28.74 -1.92 -0.78
CA GLU A 389 -27.58 -1.38 -1.50
C GLU A 389 -27.14 -2.30 -2.66
N ALA A 390 -27.09 -3.62 -2.42
CA ALA A 390 -26.73 -4.59 -3.44
C ALA A 390 -27.74 -4.63 -4.61
N GLU A 391 -29.03 -4.47 -4.32
CA GLU A 391 -30.08 -4.39 -5.34
C GLU A 391 -30.05 -3.07 -6.12
N GLU A 392 -29.80 -1.94 -5.45
CA GLU A 392 -29.65 -0.63 -6.08
C GLU A 392 -28.47 -0.63 -7.06
N GLN A 393 -27.31 -1.15 -6.64
CA GLN A 393 -26.16 -1.31 -7.54
C GLN A 393 -26.44 -2.25 -8.71
N ARG A 394 -27.23 -3.31 -8.50
CA ARG A 394 -27.66 -4.21 -9.59
C ARG A 394 -28.51 -3.46 -10.61
N LYS A 395 -29.47 -2.65 -10.15
CA LYS A 395 -30.37 -1.85 -10.99
C LYS A 395 -29.60 -0.77 -11.75
N GLU A 396 -28.74 -0.03 -11.07
CA GLU A 396 -27.89 1.02 -11.64
C GLU A 396 -26.99 0.46 -12.75
N LYS A 397 -26.33 -0.67 -12.50
CA LYS A 397 -25.46 -1.35 -13.49
C LYS A 397 -26.24 -2.20 -14.52
N LYS A 398 -27.58 -2.14 -14.52
CA LYS A 398 -28.49 -2.89 -15.41
C LYS A 398 -28.17 -4.40 -15.49
N ARG A 399 -27.80 -5.02 -14.37
CA ARG A 399 -27.44 -6.44 -14.30
C ARG A 399 -28.65 -7.32 -13.99
N ASN A 400 -28.67 -8.51 -14.59
CA ASN A 400 -29.71 -9.51 -14.29
C ASN A 400 -29.56 -10.10 -12.88
N THR A 401 -28.33 -10.22 -12.38
CA THR A 401 -28.01 -10.80 -11.07
C THR A 401 -27.17 -9.84 -10.23
N VAL A 402 -27.29 -9.98 -8.90
CA VAL A 402 -26.46 -9.22 -7.94
C VAL A 402 -24.99 -9.56 -8.17
N SER A 403 -24.10 -8.58 -7.98
CA SER A 403 -22.66 -8.75 -8.12
C SER A 403 -22.18 -9.96 -7.32
N GLY A 404 -21.23 -10.71 -7.87
CA GLY A 404 -20.58 -11.83 -7.18
C GLY A 404 -20.02 -11.48 -5.80
N ILE A 405 -19.71 -10.20 -5.58
CA ILE A 405 -19.17 -9.65 -4.33
C ILE A 405 -20.22 -9.68 -3.21
N HIS A 406 -21.52 -9.48 -3.48
CA HIS A 406 -22.55 -9.46 -2.44
C HIS A 406 -23.19 -10.83 -2.19
N LYS A 407 -22.77 -11.88 -2.92
CA LYS A 407 -23.35 -13.22 -2.76
C LYS A 407 -23.06 -13.86 -1.40
N TYR A 408 -22.18 -13.29 -0.58
CA TYR A 408 -22.04 -13.74 0.81
C TYR A 408 -23.29 -13.43 1.65
N LEU A 409 -24.11 -12.45 1.26
CA LEU A 409 -25.37 -12.13 1.95
C LEU A 409 -26.37 -13.29 1.86
N ASP A 410 -26.32 -14.06 0.76
CA ASP A 410 -27.15 -15.25 0.58
C ASP A 410 -26.89 -16.32 1.66
N LEU A 411 -25.71 -16.33 2.30
CA LEU A 411 -25.39 -17.27 3.37
C LEU A 411 -26.21 -17.04 4.65
N LEU A 412 -26.71 -15.82 4.83
CA LEU A 412 -27.57 -15.45 5.96
C LEU A 412 -29.05 -15.53 5.61
N LYS A 413 -29.38 -15.73 4.33
CA LYS A 413 -30.77 -15.84 3.89
C LYS A 413 -31.43 -17.05 4.57
N ASP A 414 -32.64 -16.84 5.08
CA ASP A 414 -33.45 -17.86 5.76
C ASP A 414 -32.83 -18.41 7.07
N LYS A 415 -31.80 -17.77 7.61
CA LYS A 415 -31.22 -18.13 8.92
C LYS A 415 -31.98 -17.44 10.05
N VAL A 416 -32.38 -18.22 11.04
CA VAL A 416 -33.09 -17.75 12.23
C VAL A 416 -32.18 -16.94 13.16
N GLN A 417 -30.89 -17.28 13.20
CA GLN A 417 -29.86 -16.63 13.99
C GLN A 417 -28.65 -16.32 13.13
N TYR A 418 -27.90 -15.31 13.53
CA TYR A 418 -26.70 -14.82 12.86
C TYR A 418 -25.45 -15.07 13.71
N PRO A 419 -24.34 -15.54 13.11
CA PRO A 419 -23.14 -15.85 13.85
C PRO A 419 -22.43 -14.56 14.25
N CYS A 420 -21.81 -14.55 15.43
CA CYS A 420 -21.10 -13.40 15.94
C CYS A 420 -20.00 -13.82 16.91
N LEU A 421 -18.94 -13.03 17.00
CA LEU A 421 -18.02 -13.10 18.14
C LEU A 421 -18.31 -11.98 19.11
N VAL A 422 -18.31 -12.33 20.38
CA VAL A 422 -18.64 -11.46 21.50
C VAL A 422 -17.46 -11.44 22.46
N ASP A 423 -17.07 -10.27 22.94
CA ASP A 423 -16.02 -10.13 23.94
C ASP A 423 -16.56 -10.33 25.37
N GLY A 424 -15.66 -10.28 26.37
CA GLY A 424 -16.00 -10.48 27.78
C GLY A 424 -16.90 -9.40 28.39
N GLU A 425 -17.08 -8.26 27.70
CA GLU A 425 -18.01 -7.19 28.09
C GLU A 425 -19.39 -7.35 27.42
N GLY A 426 -19.56 -8.37 26.57
CA GLY A 426 -20.81 -8.64 25.86
C GLY A 426 -20.96 -7.88 24.54
N HIS A 427 -19.92 -7.19 24.08
CA HIS A 427 -19.93 -6.47 22.81
C HIS A 427 -19.70 -7.39 21.63
N VAL A 428 -20.48 -7.25 20.56
CA VAL A 428 -20.22 -7.95 19.30
C VAL A 428 -19.01 -7.32 18.61
N ILE A 429 -17.91 -8.07 18.51
CA ILE A 429 -16.66 -7.64 17.88
C ILE A 429 -16.57 -8.04 16.41
N SER A 430 -17.29 -9.10 16.01
CA SER A 430 -17.33 -9.60 14.63
C SER A 430 -18.71 -10.14 14.30
N PHE A 431 -19.19 -9.87 13.08
CA PHE A 431 -20.39 -10.45 12.50
C PHE A 431 -20.07 -11.08 11.13
N PRO A 432 -19.56 -12.32 11.10
CA PRO A 432 -19.26 -13.00 9.84
C PRO A 432 -20.53 -13.40 9.05
N PRO A 433 -20.52 -13.40 7.71
CA PRO A 433 -19.46 -12.94 6.81
C PRO A 433 -19.51 -11.42 6.51
N ILE A 434 -20.26 -10.65 7.30
CA ILE A 434 -20.64 -9.25 7.01
C ILE A 434 -19.51 -8.27 7.29
N THR A 435 -19.14 -8.07 8.56
CA THR A 435 -18.23 -6.99 8.96
C THR A 435 -17.71 -7.18 10.38
N ASN A 436 -16.64 -6.45 10.71
CA ASN A 436 -16.12 -6.33 12.06
C ASN A 436 -16.74 -5.10 12.76
N SER A 437 -16.55 -5.05 14.07
CA SER A 437 -16.92 -3.90 14.88
C SER A 437 -15.86 -2.82 14.83
N ASP A 438 -16.27 -1.56 14.68
CA ASP A 438 -15.39 -0.38 14.74
C ASP A 438 -14.66 -0.28 16.09
N LYS A 439 -15.25 -0.83 17.16
CA LYS A 439 -14.64 -0.92 18.50
C LYS A 439 -13.31 -1.68 18.51
N THR A 440 -13.13 -2.62 17.57
CA THR A 440 -11.93 -3.47 17.46
C THR A 440 -11.09 -3.20 16.23
N LYS A 441 -11.31 -2.04 15.61
CA LYS A 441 -10.65 -1.65 14.37
C LYS A 441 -9.15 -1.54 14.54
N ILE A 442 -8.42 -2.12 13.59
CA ILE A 442 -6.97 -2.01 13.50
C ILE A 442 -6.56 -0.61 13.04
N THR A 443 -5.50 -0.08 13.62
CA THR A 443 -4.92 1.22 13.28
C THR A 443 -3.43 1.06 12.95
N LYS A 444 -2.77 2.13 12.55
CA LYS A 444 -1.30 2.13 12.37
C LYS A 444 -0.55 1.87 13.69
N ASP A 445 -1.20 2.11 14.83
CA ASP A 445 -0.67 1.91 16.17
C ASP A 445 -0.84 0.48 16.71
N THR A 446 -1.60 -0.36 16.00
CA THR A 446 -1.84 -1.74 16.41
C THR A 446 -0.54 -2.56 16.35
N THR A 447 -0.13 -3.07 17.51
CA THR A 447 1.07 -3.91 17.68
C THR A 447 0.75 -5.39 17.74
N ASP A 448 -0.42 -5.74 18.24
CA ASP A 448 -0.82 -7.12 18.46
C ASP A 448 -2.19 -7.34 17.83
N LEU A 449 -2.30 -8.37 17.02
CA LEU A 449 -3.44 -8.60 16.16
C LEU A 449 -4.12 -9.92 16.49
N PHE A 450 -5.39 -9.86 16.86
CA PHE A 450 -6.23 -11.04 16.95
C PHE A 450 -6.82 -11.32 15.57
N ILE A 451 -6.55 -12.50 15.02
CA ILE A 451 -7.04 -12.93 13.71
C ILE A 451 -8.01 -14.08 13.92
N GLU A 452 -9.18 -13.98 13.31
CA GLU A 452 -10.14 -15.07 13.20
C GLU A 452 -10.40 -15.42 11.73
N VAL A 453 -10.64 -16.71 11.47
CA VAL A 453 -11.13 -17.21 10.19
C VAL A 453 -12.32 -18.13 10.44
N THR A 454 -13.48 -17.73 9.93
CA THR A 454 -14.72 -18.52 10.05
C THR A 454 -15.15 -19.11 8.72
N SER A 455 -15.74 -20.32 8.75
CA SER A 455 -16.28 -21.00 7.56
C SER A 455 -17.50 -21.84 7.91
N HIS A 456 -18.38 -22.02 6.93
CA HIS A 456 -19.47 -22.98 7.01
C HIS A 456 -19.12 -24.35 6.39
N LEU A 457 -18.03 -24.42 5.61
CA LEU A 457 -17.68 -25.59 4.79
C LEU A 457 -16.94 -26.67 5.57
N ASN A 458 -15.75 -26.36 6.09
CA ASN A 458 -14.89 -27.26 6.86
C ASN A 458 -13.76 -26.48 7.56
N LEU A 459 -13.18 -27.08 8.59
CA LEU A 459 -12.05 -26.50 9.34
C LEU A 459 -10.79 -26.35 8.46
N ASP A 460 -10.59 -27.25 7.49
CA ASP A 460 -9.44 -27.23 6.56
C ASP A 460 -9.44 -25.96 5.68
N THR A 461 -10.62 -25.45 5.32
CA THR A 461 -10.76 -24.15 4.62
C THR A 461 -10.27 -23.02 5.50
N CYS A 462 -10.63 -23.00 6.79
CA CYS A 462 -10.11 -22.01 7.72
C CYS A 462 -8.59 -22.08 7.85
N LYS A 463 -8.02 -23.29 7.93
CA LYS A 463 -6.57 -23.51 8.02
C LYS A 463 -5.84 -22.96 6.81
N LYS A 464 -6.27 -23.34 5.61
CA LYS A 464 -5.64 -22.88 4.35
C LYS A 464 -5.64 -21.36 4.22
N VAL A 465 -6.76 -20.73 4.58
CA VAL A 465 -6.90 -19.26 4.54
C VAL A 465 -5.99 -18.61 5.59
N MET A 466 -5.94 -19.16 6.80
CA MET A 466 -5.08 -18.64 7.88
C MET A 466 -3.59 -18.83 7.57
N ASP A 467 -3.19 -19.99 7.03
CA ASP A 467 -1.82 -20.27 6.59
C ASP A 467 -1.38 -19.26 5.51
N GLU A 468 -2.19 -19.09 4.46
CA GLU A 468 -1.89 -18.16 3.36
C GLU A 468 -1.80 -16.71 3.87
N LEU A 469 -2.70 -16.29 4.77
CA LEU A 469 -2.64 -14.97 5.38
C LEU A 469 -1.32 -14.78 6.14
N LEU A 470 -0.91 -15.72 6.99
CA LEU A 470 0.33 -15.63 7.75
C LEU A 470 1.58 -15.63 6.84
N TYR A 471 1.57 -16.40 5.74
CA TYR A 471 2.65 -16.37 4.75
C TYR A 471 2.76 -15.00 4.08
N ARG A 472 1.65 -14.42 3.65
CA ARG A 472 1.64 -13.09 3.04
C ARG A 472 2.04 -12.00 4.04
N MET A 473 1.65 -12.12 5.31
CA MET A 473 2.10 -11.22 6.39
C MET A 473 3.61 -11.29 6.61
N LEU A 474 4.19 -12.50 6.55
CA LEU A 474 5.63 -12.69 6.63
C LEU A 474 6.35 -12.11 5.41
N ASP A 475 5.83 -12.33 4.20
CA ASP A 475 6.39 -11.79 2.96
C ASP A 475 6.37 -10.25 2.94
N MET A 476 5.36 -9.63 3.53
CA MET A 476 5.31 -8.18 3.74
C MET A 476 6.31 -7.65 4.77
N GLY A 477 6.93 -8.53 5.57
CA GLY A 477 7.88 -8.14 6.63
C GLY A 477 7.21 -7.47 7.82
N LEU A 478 5.96 -7.83 8.14
CA LEU A 478 5.19 -7.15 9.19
C LEU A 478 5.73 -7.36 10.62
N GLY A 479 6.48 -8.44 10.88
CA GLY A 479 6.99 -8.80 12.21
C GLY A 479 8.52 -8.68 12.36
N THR A 480 9.23 -8.03 11.43
CA THR A 480 10.68 -7.82 11.59
C THR A 480 10.95 -6.75 12.66
N PRO A 481 11.75 -7.03 13.70
CA PRO A 481 12.10 -6.04 14.71
C PRO A 481 12.93 -4.88 14.12
N LYS A 482 12.94 -3.73 14.80
CA LYS A 482 13.80 -2.59 14.46
C LYS A 482 15.26 -3.07 14.32
N PRO A 483 16.04 -2.56 13.34
CA PRO A 483 17.49 -2.65 13.42
C PRO A 483 17.93 -1.97 14.72
N GLU A 484 18.65 -2.67 15.58
CA GLU A 484 19.35 -2.05 16.71
C GLU A 484 20.40 -1.09 16.12
N GLY A 485 20.17 0.22 16.22
CA GLY A 485 21.06 1.21 15.61
C GLY A 485 20.59 2.66 15.53
N GLU A 486 19.36 3.00 15.95
CA GLU A 486 18.93 4.40 16.05
C GLU A 486 18.40 4.69 17.45
N GLY A 487 19.32 4.99 18.36
CA GLY A 487 19.03 5.30 19.75
C GLY A 487 20.26 5.44 20.63
N ALA A 488 21.21 6.30 20.26
CA ALA A 488 22.13 6.94 21.20
C ALA A 488 22.77 8.16 20.54
N GLU A 489 22.41 9.34 21.01
CA GLU A 489 23.21 10.55 20.82
C GLU A 489 24.58 10.36 21.52
N GLY A 490 25.66 10.73 20.83
CA GLY A 490 26.96 11.02 21.44
C GLY A 490 28.04 9.97 21.21
N GLY A 491 28.99 10.29 20.32
CA GLY A 491 30.28 9.58 20.27
C GLY A 491 30.97 9.67 18.91
N THR A 492 31.86 10.64 18.76
CA THR A 492 32.83 10.75 17.66
C THR A 492 33.73 9.53 17.56
N GLY A 493 33.98 9.02 16.35
CA GLY A 493 35.03 8.05 16.09
C GLY A 493 34.96 7.45 14.69
N ASP A 494 35.73 8.02 13.77
CA ASP A 494 36.04 7.45 12.46
C ASP A 494 36.62 6.03 12.60
N THR A 495 36.12 5.08 11.81
CA THR A 495 36.97 4.17 11.01
C THR A 495 36.11 3.38 10.04
N GLU A 496 36.32 3.65 8.76
CA GLU A 496 35.85 2.86 7.63
C GLU A 496 36.37 1.42 7.71
N THR A 497 35.49 0.44 7.55
CA THR A 497 35.82 -0.79 6.82
C THR A 497 34.59 -1.27 6.07
N GLN A 498 34.61 -1.05 4.75
CA GLN A 498 33.64 -1.55 3.79
C GLN A 498 33.74 -3.08 3.70
N ASN A 499 32.68 -3.80 4.10
CA ASN A 499 32.43 -5.18 3.67
C ASN A 499 30.98 -5.61 3.95
N GLU A 500 30.00 -4.96 3.30
CA GLU A 500 28.61 -5.44 3.31
C GLU A 500 28.24 -6.07 1.98
N ALA A 501 28.57 -7.37 1.86
CA ALA A 501 27.82 -8.26 0.98
C ALA A 501 26.35 -8.23 1.43
N SER A 502 25.44 -8.00 0.48
CA SER A 502 23.99 -7.94 0.67
C SER A 502 23.44 -9.18 1.37
N LYS A 503 23.44 -9.19 2.71
CA LYS A 503 22.79 -10.21 3.53
C LYS A 503 21.29 -9.96 3.47
N ARG A 504 20.54 -10.91 2.91
CA ARG A 504 19.07 -10.94 2.99
C ARG A 504 18.67 -10.82 4.47
N VAL A 505 18.00 -9.73 4.83
CA VAL A 505 17.40 -9.58 6.16
C VAL A 505 16.34 -10.68 6.33
N GLN A 506 16.52 -11.54 7.31
CA GLN A 506 15.59 -12.62 7.62
C GLN A 506 14.27 -12.01 8.06
N LYS A 507 13.16 -12.33 7.38
CA LYS A 507 11.83 -11.90 7.82
C LYS A 507 11.36 -12.80 8.95
N THR A 508 10.75 -12.20 9.97
CA THR A 508 10.24 -12.91 11.14
C THR A 508 8.79 -12.55 11.39
N LEU A 509 7.99 -13.51 11.86
CA LEU A 509 6.65 -13.27 12.36
C LEU A 509 6.45 -14.07 13.65
N ILE A 510 5.87 -13.45 14.67
CA ILE A 510 5.58 -14.10 15.94
C ILE A 510 4.08 -14.39 16.01
N VAL A 511 3.72 -15.66 16.12
CA VAL A 511 2.34 -16.13 16.12
C VAL A 511 2.06 -16.90 17.41
N GLU A 512 1.14 -16.42 18.22
CA GLU A 512 0.69 -17.07 19.43
C GLU A 512 -0.57 -17.91 19.17
N GLN A 513 -0.61 -19.08 19.80
CA GLN A 513 -1.72 -20.01 19.68
C GLN A 513 -2.97 -19.54 20.42
N VAL A 514 -4.12 -19.72 19.79
CA VAL A 514 -5.44 -19.54 20.43
C VAL A 514 -6.16 -20.88 20.46
N GLN A 515 -6.72 -21.22 21.63
CA GLN A 515 -7.52 -22.44 21.79
C GLN A 515 -9.00 -22.16 21.56
N ILE A 516 -9.63 -23.05 20.81
CA ILE A 516 -11.08 -23.07 20.58
C ILE A 516 -11.66 -24.15 21.50
N LEU A 517 -12.54 -23.75 22.41
CA LEU A 517 -13.16 -24.60 23.42
C LEU A 517 -14.66 -24.72 23.16
N ASP A 518 -15.30 -25.81 23.57
CA ASP A 518 -16.76 -25.84 23.71
C ASP A 518 -17.22 -25.28 25.06
N THR A 519 -18.54 -25.26 25.26
CA THR A 519 -19.17 -24.79 26.51
C THR A 519 -18.82 -25.62 27.74
N GLU A 520 -18.28 -26.83 27.56
CA GLU A 520 -17.82 -27.71 28.64
C GLU A 520 -16.32 -27.53 28.91
N GLY A 521 -15.63 -26.67 28.15
CA GLY A 521 -14.19 -26.43 28.26
C GLY A 521 -13.32 -27.42 27.49
N ASN A 522 -13.91 -28.33 26.70
CA ASN A 522 -13.13 -29.28 25.91
C ASN A 522 -12.55 -28.60 24.67
N MET A 523 -11.26 -28.83 24.40
CA MET A 523 -10.59 -28.30 23.22
C MET A 523 -11.15 -28.91 21.93
N LYS A 524 -11.66 -28.05 21.03
CA LYS A 524 -12.08 -28.42 19.67
C LYS A 524 -10.98 -28.22 18.64
N ALA A 525 -10.21 -27.15 18.79
CA ALA A 525 -9.10 -26.83 17.91
C ALA A 525 -8.08 -25.95 18.63
N VAL A 526 -6.84 -26.00 18.16
CA VAL A 526 -5.78 -25.05 18.52
C VAL A 526 -5.03 -24.71 17.24
N TYR A 527 -4.69 -23.45 17.05
CA TYR A 527 -3.97 -23.01 15.86
C TYR A 527 -2.93 -21.93 16.19
N PRO A 528 -1.72 -21.99 15.62
CA PRO A 528 -1.21 -23.04 14.72
C PRO A 528 -0.82 -24.33 15.49
N SER A 529 -1.35 -25.49 15.09
CA SER A 529 -1.00 -26.80 15.66
C SER A 529 0.27 -27.39 15.02
N ARG A 530 0.64 -28.62 15.42
CA ARG A 530 1.83 -29.30 14.87
C ARG A 530 1.77 -29.58 13.37
N ALA A 531 0.58 -29.72 12.80
CA ALA A 531 0.38 -30.06 11.39
C ALA A 531 0.16 -28.82 10.50
N ASP A 532 -0.01 -27.64 11.10
CA ASP A 532 -0.31 -26.41 10.36
C ASP A 532 0.99 -25.72 9.92
N LEU A 533 0.87 -24.79 8.95
CA LEU A 533 1.98 -24.11 8.28
C LEU A 533 2.99 -25.05 7.56
N PRO A 534 2.57 -25.93 6.62
CA PRO A 534 3.42 -26.98 6.02
C PRO A 534 4.47 -26.51 4.98
N ASN A 535 4.94 -25.25 5.04
CA ASN A 535 5.80 -24.68 4.01
C ASN A 535 7.29 -24.93 4.28
N GLU A 536 7.93 -25.79 3.46
CA GLU A 536 9.36 -26.14 3.57
C GLU A 536 10.32 -24.97 3.31
N ALA A 537 9.85 -23.89 2.66
CA ALA A 537 10.65 -22.70 2.40
C ALA A 537 10.78 -21.78 3.62
N ILE A 538 9.90 -21.92 4.62
CA ILE A 538 9.86 -21.10 5.83
C ILE A 538 10.31 -21.94 7.01
N LYS A 539 11.18 -21.40 7.85
CA LYS A 539 11.58 -22.03 9.11
C LYS A 539 10.50 -21.79 10.15
N ILE A 540 9.70 -22.80 10.46
CA ILE A 540 8.74 -22.73 11.57
C ILE A 540 9.46 -23.14 12.86
N ILE A 541 9.67 -22.18 13.76
CA ILE A 541 10.16 -22.45 15.11
C ILE A 541 8.96 -22.57 16.04
N ARG A 542 8.91 -23.65 16.80
CA ARG A 542 7.89 -23.87 17.83
C ARG A 542 8.61 -23.94 19.15
N ASN A 543 8.49 -22.87 19.93
CA ASN A 543 9.08 -22.82 21.27
C ASN A 543 8.18 -23.67 22.18
N TYR A 544 8.51 -24.96 22.28
CA TYR A 544 7.79 -25.93 23.12
C TYR A 544 8.34 -26.02 24.55
N ASP A 545 9.35 -25.23 24.89
CA ASP A 545 10.05 -25.28 26.18
C ASP A 545 10.29 -23.87 26.71
#